data_AF-A0A9P5MFS3-F1
#
_entry.id   AF-A0A9P5MFS3-F1
#
_cell.length_a   1.000
_cell.length_b   1.000
_cell.length_c   1.000
_cell.angle_alpha   90.00
_cell.angle_beta   90.00
_cell.angle_gamma   90.00
#
_symmetry.space_group_name_H-M   'P 1'
#
loop_
_entity.id
_entity.type
_entity.pdbx_description
1 polymer ?
#
loop_
_entity_poly.entity_id
_entity_poly.type
_entity_poly.pdbx_seq_one_letter_code
_entity_poly.pdbx_strand_id
1 'polypeptide(L)'
;MSETRLPHARQSFNMPDGDIVLKSADGVEFCVHSGVLRSISPIFSDMLALSPPEAISKPNQSQSKIHSPAPIEVAESSSILDILLRSLYP
;
A
#
# COMPACT_ATOMS: atom_id res chain seq x y z
N MET A 1 14.69 9.80 -26.05
CA MET A 1 14.35 10.81 -25.03
C MET A 1 14.61 10.17 -23.69
N SER A 2 15.68 10.59 -23.02
CA SER A 2 16.18 9.93 -21.81
C SER A 2 15.50 10.55 -20.60
N GLU A 3 14.58 9.83 -19.95
CA GLU A 3 14.02 10.29 -18.68
C GLU A 3 15.09 10.19 -17.58
N THR A 4 15.44 11.35 -17.04
CA THR A 4 16.43 11.49 -15.97
C THR A 4 15.77 11.02 -14.67
N ARG A 5 16.07 9.79 -14.24
CA ARG A 5 15.64 9.26 -12.94
C ARG A 5 16.49 9.93 -11.84
N LEU A 6 16.03 11.06 -11.34
CA LEU A 6 16.70 11.74 -10.22
C LEU A 6 16.60 10.89 -8.95
N PRO A 7 17.70 10.65 -8.23
CA PRO A 7 17.68 9.98 -6.93
C PRO A 7 17.29 11.00 -5.85
N HIS A 8 16.01 11.35 -5.78
CA HIS A 8 15.44 11.85 -4.52
C HIS A 8 14.78 10.68 -3.81
N ALA A 9 15.62 9.78 -3.30
CA ALA A 9 15.21 8.75 -2.35
C ALA A 9 14.87 9.43 -1.01
N ARG A 10 13.82 10.26 -0.99
CA ARG A 10 12.94 10.25 0.18
C ARG A 10 12.54 8.79 0.31
N GLN A 11 12.94 8.14 1.40
CA GLN A 11 12.56 6.76 1.64
C GLN A 11 11.05 6.67 1.41
N SER A 12 10.65 5.89 0.40
CA SER A 12 9.25 5.66 0.09
C SER A 12 8.57 5.21 1.37
N PHE A 13 7.43 5.81 1.70
CA PHE A 13 6.66 5.44 2.89
C PHE A 13 6.42 3.92 2.91
N ASN A 14 7.09 3.19 3.81
CA ASN A 14 7.03 1.73 3.83
C ASN A 14 7.14 1.22 5.27
N MET A 15 6.13 0.47 5.70
CA MET A 15 6.04 -0.09 7.05
C MET A 15 6.46 -1.56 7.00
N PRO A 16 7.54 -1.97 7.71
CA PRO A 16 8.01 -3.36 7.71
C PRO A 16 6.98 -4.38 8.21
N ASP A 17 6.02 -3.92 9.00
CA ASP A 17 4.95 -4.68 9.64
C ASP A 17 3.56 -4.42 9.03
N GLY A 18 3.50 -3.79 7.86
CA GLY A 18 2.24 -3.59 7.12
C GLY A 18 1.60 -4.92 6.69
N ASP A 19 0.28 -4.96 6.67
CA ASP A 19 -0.54 -6.14 6.37
C ASP A 19 -1.14 -6.11 4.95
N ILE A 20 -0.96 -4.99 4.24
CA ILE A 20 -1.37 -4.79 2.85
C ILE A 20 -0.27 -4.09 2.05
N VAL A 21 -0.34 -4.22 0.72
CA VAL A 21 0.52 -3.49 -0.23
C VAL A 21 -0.36 -2.68 -1.16
N LEU A 22 -0.16 -1.36 -1.19
CA LEU A 22 -0.75 -0.48 -2.21
C LEU A 22 0.25 -0.29 -3.35
N LYS A 23 -0.21 -0.42 -4.59
CA LYS A 23 0.59 -0.18 -5.78
C LYS A 23 0.07 1.05 -6.52
N SER A 24 0.90 2.07 -6.59
CA SER A 24 0.62 3.32 -7.29
C SER A 24 0.55 3.15 -8.82
N ALA A 25 -0.04 4.12 -9.51
CA ALA A 25 -0.21 4.10 -10.97
C ALA A 25 1.12 4.08 -11.75
N ASP A 26 2.21 4.61 -11.18
CA ASP A 26 3.58 4.54 -11.70
C ASP A 26 4.37 3.32 -11.21
N GLY A 27 3.68 2.36 -10.58
CA GLY A 27 4.22 1.03 -10.26
C GLY A 27 5.04 0.94 -8.98
N VAL A 28 5.03 1.97 -8.13
CA VAL A 28 5.69 1.92 -6.81
C VAL A 28 4.77 1.28 -5.79
N GLU A 29 5.32 0.34 -5.02
CA GLU A 29 4.60 -0.39 -3.96
C GLU A 29 4.87 0.20 -2.58
N PHE A 30 3.84 0.24 -1.74
CA PHE A 30 3.83 0.79 -0.39
C PHE A 30 3.24 -0.25 0.57
N CYS A 31 4.05 -0.78 1.49
CA CYS A 31 3.56 -1.64 2.56
C CYS A 31 3.03 -0.78 3.72
N VAL A 32 1.77 -0.99 4.09
CA VAL A 32 1.01 -0.12 5.00
C VAL A 32 0.04 -0.94 5.85
N HIS A 33 -0.46 -0.34 6.93
CA HIS A 33 -1.46 -0.92 7.83
C HIS A 33 -2.88 -0.61 7.36
N SER A 34 -3.63 -1.65 7.02
CA SER A 34 -5.03 -1.57 6.63
C SER A 34 -5.90 -0.92 7.72
N GLY A 35 -5.62 -1.20 9.00
CA GLY A 35 -6.33 -0.63 10.14
C GLY A 35 -6.22 0.89 10.24
N VAL A 36 -5.04 1.45 10.02
CA VAL A 36 -4.80 2.91 10.03
C VAL A 36 -5.58 3.57 8.91
N LEU A 37 -5.47 3.04 7.69
CA LEU A 37 -6.16 3.60 6.53
C LEU A 37 -7.68 3.55 6.67
N ARG A 38 -8.23 2.42 7.12
CA ARG A 38 -9.68 2.25 7.38
C ARG A 38 -10.19 3.21 8.45
N SER A 39 -9.40 3.45 9.49
CA SER A 39 -9.80 4.29 10.62
C SER A 39 -9.87 5.77 10.26
N ILE A 40 -9.08 6.23 9.29
CA ILE A 40 -8.88 7.66 9.02
C ILE A 40 -9.54 8.07 7.70
N SER A 41 -9.69 7.14 6.75
CA SER A 41 -10.27 7.42 5.44
C SER A 41 -11.44 6.47 5.13
N PRO A 42 -12.67 7.01 4.99
CA PRO A 42 -13.82 6.23 4.52
C PRO A 42 -13.58 5.61 3.14
N ILE A 43 -12.87 6.31 2.25
CA ILE A 43 -12.54 5.81 0.91
C ILE A 43 -11.66 4.56 0.99
N PHE A 44 -10.61 4.59 1.83
CA PHE A 44 -9.78 3.41 2.05
C PHE A 44 -10.57 2.30 2.77
N SER A 45 -11.49 2.65 3.66
CA SER A 45 -12.38 1.67 4.29
C SER A 45 -13.21 0.90 3.28
N ASP A 46 -13.90 1.61 2.39
CA ASP A 46 -14.77 1.02 1.37
C ASP A 46 -13.95 0.22 0.35
N MET A 47 -12.84 0.77 -0.14
CA MET A 47 -11.95 0.10 -1.09
C MET A 47 -11.40 -1.22 -0.51
N LEU A 48 -10.96 -1.20 0.76
CA LEU A 48 -10.42 -2.39 1.43
C LEU A 48 -11.50 -3.41 1.82
N ALA A 49 -12.77 -3.00 1.93
CA ALA A 49 -13.89 -3.93 2.12
C ALA A 49 -14.26 -4.67 0.83
N LEU A 50 -14.04 -4.05 -0.32
CA LEU A 50 -14.25 -4.63 -1.65
C LEU A 50 -13.02 -5.39 -2.19
N SER A 51 -11.88 -5.26 -1.53
CA SER A 51 -10.63 -5.90 -1.96
C SER A 51 -10.68 -7.42 -1.78
N PRO A 52 -10.08 -8.20 -2.71
CA PRO A 52 -10.03 -9.65 -2.60
C PRO A 52 -9.39 -10.13 -1.29
N PRO A 53 -9.79 -11.30 -0.74
CA PRO A 53 -9.23 -11.83 0.50
C PRO A 53 -7.71 -12.07 0.46
N GLU A 54 -7.16 -12.30 -0.73
CA GLU A 54 -5.72 -12.51 -0.99
C GLU A 54 -4.88 -11.22 -0.92
N ALA A 55 -5.53 -10.05 -0.95
CA ALA A 55 -4.86 -8.76 -0.83
C ALA A 55 -4.57 -8.36 0.63
N ILE A 56 -5.10 -9.11 1.60
CA ILE A 56 -4.96 -8.82 3.04
C ILE A 56 -4.35 -10.04 3.73
N SER A 57 -3.13 -9.90 4.24
CA SER A 57 -2.47 -10.98 4.97
C SER A 57 -3.16 -11.21 6.33
N LYS A 58 -3.95 -12.28 6.44
CA LYS A 58 -4.53 -12.70 7.73
C LYS A 58 -3.53 -13.55 8.52
N PRO A 59 -3.36 -13.32 9.84
CA PRO A 59 -2.37 -14.04 10.64
C PRO A 59 -2.68 -15.53 10.93
N ASN A 60 -3.80 -16.11 10.46
CA ASN A 60 -4.27 -17.42 10.95
C ASN A 60 -4.87 -18.37 9.90
N GLN A 61 -4.19 -18.64 8.78
CA GLN A 61 -4.50 -19.86 8.01
C GLN A 61 -3.24 -20.65 7.67
N SER A 62 -3.22 -21.86 8.23
CA SER A 62 -2.17 -22.84 8.14
C SER A 62 -1.89 -23.27 6.71
N GLN A 63 -0.60 -23.35 6.41
CA GLN A 63 0.04 -24.23 5.44
C GLN A 63 -0.18 -23.95 3.95
N SER A 64 0.97 -23.57 3.37
CA SER A 64 1.41 -23.72 2.00
C SER A 64 1.34 -22.44 1.16
N LYS A 65 2.54 -21.89 0.98
CA LYS A 65 2.99 -20.90 0.01
C LYS A 65 3.17 -19.50 0.61
N ILE A 66 4.45 -19.14 0.64
CA ILE A 66 5.02 -17.84 0.94
C ILE A 66 4.41 -16.86 -0.05
N HIS A 67 3.22 -16.34 0.24
CA HIS A 67 2.53 -15.39 -0.61
C HIS A 67 2.51 -14.06 0.12
N SER A 68 3.40 -13.17 -0.32
CA SER A 68 3.22 -11.73 -0.15
C SER A 68 1.79 -11.37 -0.56
N PRO A 69 1.08 -10.50 0.18
CA PRO A 69 -0.28 -10.09 -0.18
C PRO A 69 -0.30 -9.53 -1.61
N ALA A 70 -1.34 -9.85 -2.38
CA ALA A 70 -1.50 -9.30 -3.72
C ALA A 70 -1.63 -7.77 -3.64
N PRO A 71 -0.84 -6.99 -4.40
CA PRO A 71 -0.92 -5.54 -4.34
C PRO A 71 -2.28 -5.01 -4.77
N ILE A 72 -2.81 -4.04 -4.03
CA ILE A 72 -4.03 -3.30 -4.38
C ILE A 72 -3.61 -2.11 -5.23
N GLU A 73 -4.01 -2.12 -6.51
CA GLU A 73 -3.71 -1.01 -7.41
C GLU A 73 -4.57 0.20 -7.08
N VAL A 74 -3.93 1.37 -7.03
CA VAL A 74 -4.58 2.65 -6.78
C VAL A 74 -4.27 3.62 -7.91
N ALA A 75 -5.14 4.61 -8.11
CA ALA A 75 -5.04 5.55 -9.22
C ALA A 75 -3.98 6.65 -8.99
N GLU A 76 -3.58 6.85 -7.74
CA GLU A 76 -2.61 7.88 -7.36
C GLU A 76 -1.19 7.49 -7.77
N SER A 77 -0.40 8.48 -8.21
CA SER A 77 1.04 8.32 -8.39
C SER A 77 1.75 8.18 -7.05
N SER A 78 2.93 7.58 -7.06
CA SER A 78 3.79 7.38 -5.89
C SER A 78 4.01 8.66 -5.07
N SER A 79 4.16 9.80 -5.74
CA SER A 79 4.37 11.11 -5.09
C SER A 79 3.13 11.62 -4.35
N ILE A 80 1.94 11.44 -4.94
CA ILE A 80 0.67 11.82 -4.31
C ILE A 80 0.37 10.85 -3.16
N LEU A 81 0.54 9.55 -3.41
CA LEU A 81 0.28 8.51 -2.44
C LEU A 81 1.20 8.63 -1.21
N ASP A 82 2.49 8.94 -1.37
CA ASP A 82 3.42 9.18 -0.24
C ASP A 82 2.95 10.36 0.65
N ILE A 83 2.50 11.46 0.03
CA ILE A 83 1.97 12.63 0.78
C ILE A 83 0.70 12.26 1.53
N LEU A 84 -0.23 11.55 0.88
CA LEU A 84 -1.47 11.09 1.49
C LEU A 84 -1.18 10.17 2.67
N LEU A 85 -0.33 9.16 2.48
CA LEU A 85 0.05 8.23 3.54
C LEU A 85 0.68 8.96 4.72
N ARG A 86 1.62 9.89 4.49
CA ARG A 86 2.19 10.70 5.60
C ARG A 86 1.18 11.57 6.33
N SER A 87 0.09 11.99 5.66
CA SER A 87 -1.00 12.73 6.32
C SER A 87 -1.96 11.84 7.11
N LEU A 88 -2.03 10.55 6.76
CA LEU A 88 -2.88 9.56 7.41
C LEU A 88 -2.16 8.87 8.57
N TYR A 89 -0.84 8.88 8.63
CA TYR A 89 -0.09 8.25 9.71
C TYR A 89 0.28 9.26 10.80
N PRO A 90 -0.01 8.96 12.08
CA PRO A 90 0.37 9.80 13.22
C PRO A 90 1.89 10.01 13.38
#